data_AF-A0A7J6MMT1-F1
#
_entry.id   AF-A0A7J6MMT1-F1
#
_cell.length_a   1.000
_cell.length_b   1.000
_cell.length_c   1.000
_cell.angle_alpha   90.00
_cell.angle_beta   90.00
_cell.angle_gamma   90.00
#
_symmetry.space_group_name_H-M   'P 1'
#
loop_
_entity.id
_entity.type
_entity.pdbx_description
1 polymer ?
#
loop_
_entity_poly.entity_id
_entity_poly.type
_entity_poly.pdbx_seq_one_letter_code
_entity_poly.pdbx_strand_id
1 'polypeptide(L)'
;MFSSSSDHVDPRSVVLSPSDVVKAGYVRKQSKHLLQWKRRWLVLTKDMLCSFSIKGALAYPTEALLLRMCSSVKSADEETGQANSFKVDSSSRVFYLIAETPADKEAWIGQIGRQMIRPAGANPEEAEVIKLMCLIPPIEKLDTVLNSLVNVKHLSLSTNCIDKMIPLPGLKNLQILSLGRNQIKKITSLEEVGASLQQLWISYNQISSLDGLTPCVKLHTLYISNNAIASWDEISKLSALPELTNICLVGNPIYEGFTRKSVRPMVTKHFPGVKTLDGEMVTEEAIAEEE
;
A
#
# COMPACT_ATOMS: atom_id res chain seq x y z
N MET A 1 -11.89 -6.65 20.38
CA MET A 1 -11.59 -8.04 19.97
C MET A 1 -12.16 -8.24 18.57
N PHE A 2 -11.32 -8.15 17.54
CA PHE A 2 -11.69 -8.54 16.18
C PHE A 2 -10.85 -9.74 15.78
N SER A 3 -11.51 -10.64 15.07
CA SER A 3 -11.26 -12.07 14.91
C SER A 3 -9.87 -12.44 14.38
N SER A 4 -9.36 -13.54 14.92
CA SER A 4 -8.21 -14.30 14.44
C SER A 4 -8.27 -14.50 12.91
N SER A 5 -7.38 -13.82 12.19
CA SER A 5 -7.04 -14.23 10.83
C SER A 5 -6.21 -15.50 10.96
N SER A 6 -6.78 -16.65 10.62
CA SER A 6 -6.00 -17.90 10.69
C SER A 6 -4.91 -17.84 9.62
N ASP A 7 -3.67 -17.62 10.07
CA ASP A 7 -2.42 -17.66 9.29
C ASP A 7 -2.09 -19.05 8.72
N HIS A 8 -3.06 -19.96 8.69
CA HIS A 8 -2.91 -21.34 8.30
C HIS A 8 -3.77 -21.63 7.07
N VAL A 9 -3.12 -21.94 5.96
CA VAL A 9 -3.78 -22.49 4.77
C VAL A 9 -4.11 -23.95 5.04
N ASP A 10 -5.38 -24.35 4.99
CA ASP A 10 -5.75 -25.77 4.97
C ASP A 10 -5.44 -26.34 3.58
N PRO A 11 -4.48 -27.26 3.43
CA PRO A 11 -4.14 -27.82 2.12
C PRO A 11 -5.33 -28.56 1.47
N ARG A 12 -6.33 -29.00 2.24
CA ARG A 12 -7.52 -29.68 1.70
C ARG A 12 -8.54 -28.74 1.07
N SER A 13 -8.45 -27.44 1.28
CA SER A 13 -9.32 -26.46 0.63
C SER A 13 -8.72 -25.82 -0.62
N VAL A 14 -7.45 -26.12 -0.94
CA VAL A 14 -6.73 -25.49 -2.05
C VAL A 14 -6.97 -26.24 -3.36
N VAL A 15 -7.50 -25.51 -4.34
CA VAL A 15 -7.66 -25.94 -5.75
C VAL A 15 -7.12 -24.83 -6.64
N LEU A 16 -6.10 -25.13 -7.44
CA LEU A 16 -5.42 -24.18 -8.32
C LEU A 16 -5.98 -24.26 -9.75
N SER A 17 -6.09 -23.12 -10.43
CA SER A 17 -6.39 -23.09 -11.86
C SER A 17 -5.10 -23.32 -12.68
N PRO A 18 -5.15 -24.10 -13.78
CA PRO A 18 -4.02 -24.25 -14.69
C PRO A 18 -3.51 -22.90 -15.25
N SER A 19 -4.40 -21.91 -15.44
CA SER A 19 -4.05 -20.57 -15.93
C SER A 19 -3.17 -19.78 -14.97
N ASP A 20 -3.15 -20.15 -13.69
CA ASP A 20 -2.46 -19.40 -12.64
C ASP A 20 -1.06 -19.96 -12.36
N VAL A 21 -0.71 -21.08 -12.98
CA VAL A 21 0.58 -21.74 -12.81
C VAL A 21 1.67 -20.94 -13.51
N VAL A 22 2.57 -20.37 -12.70
CA VAL A 22 3.77 -19.65 -13.17
C VAL A 22 4.88 -20.64 -13.51
N LYS A 23 5.08 -21.66 -12.66
CA LYS A 23 6.04 -22.75 -12.88
C LYS A 23 5.63 -23.97 -12.09
N ALA A 24 5.86 -25.14 -12.70
CA ALA A 24 5.74 -26.41 -12.01
C ALA A 24 6.93 -27.31 -12.35
N GLY A 25 7.33 -28.15 -11.40
CA GLY A 25 8.48 -29.04 -11.59
C GLY A 25 8.74 -29.95 -10.40
N TYR A 26 9.63 -30.91 -10.59
CA TYR A 26 10.06 -31.77 -9.49
C TYR A 26 11.14 -31.09 -8.65
N VAL A 27 10.98 -31.24 -7.34
CA VAL A 27 11.99 -30.85 -6.34
C VAL A 27 12.06 -31.94 -5.28
N ARG A 28 13.16 -32.02 -4.53
CA ARG A 28 13.12 -32.71 -3.23
C ARG A 28 12.79 -31.70 -2.16
N LYS A 29 11.75 -31.97 -1.39
CA LYS A 29 11.33 -31.14 -0.27
C LYS A 29 11.61 -31.86 1.04
N GLN A 30 12.14 -31.14 2.02
CA GLN A 30 12.29 -31.67 3.36
C GLN A 30 10.94 -31.67 4.10
N SER A 31 10.53 -32.84 4.62
CA SER A 31 9.27 -32.99 5.32
C SER A 31 9.23 -32.22 6.64
N LYS A 32 8.06 -31.68 7.01
CA LYS A 32 7.86 -30.93 8.26
C LYS A 32 8.19 -31.69 9.52
N HIS A 33 7.76 -32.95 9.62
CA HIS A 33 7.83 -33.70 10.87
C HIS A 33 8.97 -34.72 10.90
N LEU A 34 9.33 -35.30 9.75
CA LEU A 34 10.31 -36.40 9.69
C LEU A 34 11.71 -35.93 9.25
N LEU A 35 11.85 -34.66 8.85
CA LEU A 35 13.10 -34.07 8.32
C LEU A 35 13.74 -34.83 7.14
N GLN A 36 12.99 -35.71 6.49
CA GLN A 36 13.43 -36.48 5.32
C GLN A 36 13.17 -35.74 4.02
N TRP A 37 14.09 -35.91 3.07
CA TRP A 37 13.93 -35.41 1.70
C TRP A 37 13.00 -36.32 0.91
N LYS A 38 11.90 -35.76 0.40
CA LYS A 38 10.93 -36.48 -0.43
C LYS A 38 10.74 -35.76 -1.75
N ARG A 39 10.69 -36.51 -2.84
CA ARG A 39 10.36 -35.95 -4.16
C ARG A 39 8.92 -35.44 -4.16
N ARG A 40 8.72 -34.22 -4.62
CA ARG A 40 7.41 -33.54 -4.70
C ARG A 40 7.28 -32.81 -6.01
N TRP A 41 6.06 -32.75 -6.51
CA TRP A 41 5.70 -31.86 -7.60
C TRP A 41 5.39 -30.49 -7.00
N LEU A 42 6.26 -29.52 -7.25
CA LEU A 42 6.09 -28.15 -6.77
C LEU A 42 5.37 -27.35 -7.84
N VAL A 43 4.40 -26.55 -7.42
CA VAL A 43 3.64 -25.65 -8.27
C VAL A 43 3.69 -24.26 -7.64
N LEU A 44 4.17 -23.30 -8.40
CA LEU A 44 4.15 -21.87 -8.07
C LEU A 44 3.03 -21.21 -8.86
N THR A 45 2.13 -20.53 -8.16
CA THR A 45 1.16 -19.60 -8.73
C THR A 45 1.57 -18.16 -8.45
N LYS A 46 0.71 -17.20 -8.80
CA LYS A 46 0.92 -15.78 -8.49
C LYS A 46 0.90 -15.47 -7.00
N ASP A 47 0.25 -16.31 -6.19
CA ASP A 47 -0.10 -16.06 -4.80
C ASP A 47 0.28 -17.20 -3.84
N MET A 48 0.52 -18.41 -4.37
CA MET A 48 0.79 -19.61 -3.58
C MET A 48 2.00 -20.40 -4.08
N LEU A 49 2.65 -21.10 -3.15
CA LEU A 49 3.62 -22.15 -3.41
C LEU A 49 3.10 -23.47 -2.84
N CYS A 50 2.76 -24.41 -3.71
CA CYS A 50 2.10 -25.67 -3.34
C CYS A 50 2.98 -26.86 -3.68
N SER A 51 2.96 -27.88 -2.81
CA SER A 51 3.68 -29.13 -3.02
C SER A 51 2.71 -30.30 -3.07
N PHE A 52 2.85 -31.17 -4.08
CA PHE A 52 1.97 -32.31 -4.33
C PHE A 52 2.75 -33.63 -4.34
N SER A 53 2.07 -34.72 -4.00
CA SER A 53 2.60 -36.08 -4.11
C SER A 53 2.57 -36.62 -5.54
N ILE A 54 1.67 -36.09 -6.38
CA ILE A 54 1.40 -36.55 -7.74
C ILE A 54 1.78 -35.45 -8.75
N LYS A 55 2.38 -35.85 -9.87
CA LYS A 55 2.74 -34.94 -10.97
C LYS A 55 1.49 -34.33 -11.60
N GLY A 56 1.49 -33.02 -11.83
CA GLY A 56 0.39 -32.33 -12.51
C GLY A 56 -0.86 -32.13 -11.64
N ALA A 57 -0.85 -32.56 -10.38
CA ALA A 57 -1.93 -32.27 -9.46
C ALA A 57 -2.01 -30.77 -9.17
N LEU A 58 -3.24 -30.25 -9.14
CA LEU A 58 -3.56 -28.85 -8.85
C LEU A 58 -4.57 -28.71 -7.70
N ALA A 59 -5.11 -29.79 -7.17
CA ALA A 59 -6.02 -29.81 -6.03
C ALA A 59 -5.42 -30.59 -4.87
N TYR A 60 -5.74 -30.17 -3.65
CA TYR A 60 -5.39 -30.86 -2.41
C TYR A 60 -3.87 -31.06 -2.23
N PRO A 61 -3.06 -29.99 -2.24
CA PRO A 61 -1.63 -30.09 -1.99
C PRO A 61 -1.31 -30.77 -0.66
N THR A 62 -0.14 -31.39 -0.59
CA THR A 62 0.40 -31.93 0.67
C THR A 62 0.74 -30.82 1.66
N GLU A 63 1.27 -29.69 1.16
CA GLU A 63 1.45 -28.45 1.91
C GLU A 63 1.39 -27.28 0.94
N ALA A 64 0.90 -26.13 1.42
CA ALA A 64 0.79 -24.89 0.66
C ALA A 64 1.29 -23.71 1.50
N LEU A 65 1.94 -22.75 0.85
CA LEU A 65 2.34 -21.47 1.43
C LEU A 65 1.68 -20.34 0.65
N LEU A 66 1.22 -19.31 1.36
CA LEU A 66 0.86 -18.03 0.75
C LEU A 66 2.12 -17.19 0.58
N LEU A 67 2.41 -16.77 -0.66
CA LEU A 67 3.62 -16.01 -0.97
C LEU A 67 3.67 -14.66 -0.25
N ARG A 68 2.51 -14.04 0.01
CA ARG A 68 2.40 -12.81 0.81
C ARG A 68 2.87 -12.96 2.26
N MET A 69 3.00 -14.19 2.76
CA MET A 69 3.49 -14.49 4.11
C MET A 69 4.97 -14.91 4.12
N CYS A 70 5.59 -15.00 2.94
CA CYS A 70 6.98 -15.35 2.81
C CYS A 70 7.85 -14.10 3.02
N SER A 71 8.92 -14.24 3.81
CA SER A 71 9.85 -13.15 4.11
C SER A 71 11.11 -13.21 3.24
N SER A 72 11.49 -14.39 2.76
CA SER A 72 12.75 -14.58 2.06
C SER A 72 12.74 -15.83 1.17
N VAL A 73 13.45 -15.78 0.04
CA VAL A 73 13.82 -16.96 -0.76
C VAL A 73 15.30 -16.86 -1.16
N LYS A 74 16.11 -17.84 -0.75
CA LYS A 74 17.58 -17.78 -0.86
C LYS A 74 18.20 -19.17 -1.05
N SER A 75 19.44 -19.19 -1.53
CA SER A 75 20.29 -20.39 -1.51
C SER A 75 20.43 -20.94 -0.08
N ALA A 76 20.42 -22.27 0.05
CA ALA A 76 20.57 -22.96 1.35
C ALA A 76 21.61 -24.09 1.28
N ASP A 77 22.55 -24.02 0.32
CA ASP A 77 23.54 -25.08 0.07
C ASP A 77 24.42 -25.34 1.30
N GLU A 78 24.93 -24.27 1.91
CA GLU A 78 25.75 -24.33 3.12
C GLU A 78 24.95 -24.80 4.34
N GLU A 79 23.70 -24.35 4.46
CA GLU A 79 22.83 -24.64 5.60
C GLU A 79 22.35 -26.10 5.63
N THR A 80 22.04 -26.65 4.45
CA THR A 80 21.54 -28.03 4.34
C THR A 80 22.63 -29.04 4.03
N GLY A 81 23.82 -28.59 3.62
CA GLY A 81 24.89 -29.44 3.09
C GLY A 81 24.52 -30.14 1.77
N GLN A 82 23.47 -29.69 1.09
CA GLN A 82 22.98 -30.27 -0.17
C GLN A 82 23.18 -29.28 -1.31
N ALA A 83 23.83 -29.71 -2.39
CA ALA A 83 23.96 -28.90 -3.59
C ALA A 83 22.58 -28.64 -4.22
N ASN A 84 22.43 -27.48 -4.86
CA ASN A 84 21.19 -27.03 -5.51
C ASN A 84 20.01 -26.87 -4.54
N SER A 85 20.29 -26.66 -3.26
CA SER A 85 19.28 -26.40 -2.26
C SER A 85 18.99 -24.91 -2.09
N PHE A 86 17.75 -24.63 -1.74
CA PHE A 86 17.25 -23.31 -1.46
C PHE A 86 16.15 -23.39 -0.41
N LYS A 87 15.90 -22.27 0.26
CA LYS A 87 14.84 -22.16 1.24
C LYS A 87 13.87 -21.04 0.91
N VAL A 88 12.61 -21.24 1.30
CA VAL A 88 11.57 -20.22 1.31
C VAL A 88 11.12 -20.04 2.74
N ASP A 89 11.43 -18.89 3.33
CA ASP A 89 11.08 -18.53 4.70
C ASP A 89 9.68 -17.91 4.73
N SER A 90 8.84 -18.36 5.65
CA SER A 90 7.54 -17.74 5.96
C SER A 90 7.34 -17.64 7.48
N SER A 91 6.36 -16.84 7.92
CA SER A 91 6.08 -16.66 9.35
C SER A 91 5.74 -17.96 10.10
N SER A 92 5.24 -18.98 9.39
CA SER A 92 4.78 -20.23 10.00
C SER A 92 5.61 -21.46 9.62
N ARG A 93 6.36 -21.41 8.51
CA ARG A 93 7.05 -22.58 7.96
C ARG A 93 8.16 -22.23 6.98
N VAL A 94 9.33 -22.84 7.16
CA VAL A 94 10.41 -22.83 6.15
C VAL A 94 10.28 -24.05 5.23
N PHE A 95 10.31 -23.82 3.92
CA PHE A 95 10.43 -24.88 2.92
C PHE A 95 11.89 -25.02 2.49
N TYR A 96 12.54 -26.12 2.88
CA TYR A 96 13.81 -26.53 2.29
C TYR A 96 13.56 -27.38 1.06
N LEU A 97 14.15 -26.97 -0.05
CA LEU A 97 13.94 -27.51 -1.38
C LEU A 97 15.28 -27.78 -2.06
N ILE A 98 15.37 -28.83 -2.87
CA ILE A 98 16.53 -29.13 -3.72
C ILE A 98 16.02 -29.25 -5.16
N ALA A 99 16.57 -28.41 -6.05
CA ALA A 99 16.30 -28.46 -7.48
C ALA A 99 17.14 -29.54 -8.17
N GLU A 100 16.70 -29.97 -9.36
CA GLU A 100 17.42 -31.01 -10.12
C GLU A 100 18.76 -30.50 -10.69
N THR A 101 18.87 -29.20 -10.98
CA THR A 101 20.07 -28.57 -11.54
C THR A 101 20.34 -27.20 -10.90
N PRO A 102 21.57 -26.67 -10.99
CA PRO A 102 21.88 -25.31 -10.54
C PRO A 102 21.04 -24.24 -11.26
N ALA A 103 20.85 -24.38 -12.57
CA ALA A 103 20.02 -23.47 -13.36
C ALA A 103 18.55 -23.50 -12.92
N ASP A 104 18.02 -24.68 -12.58
CA ASP A 104 16.65 -24.81 -12.09
C ASP A 104 16.49 -24.22 -10.68
N LYS A 105 17.50 -24.34 -9.81
CA LYS A 105 17.54 -23.64 -8.51
C LYS A 105 17.43 -22.14 -8.69
N GLU A 106 18.28 -21.54 -9.53
CA GLU A 106 18.25 -20.09 -9.78
C GLU A 106 16.91 -19.66 -10.41
N ALA A 107 16.35 -20.47 -11.29
CA ALA A 107 15.02 -20.23 -11.86
C ALA A 107 13.92 -20.24 -10.78
N TRP A 108 13.95 -21.19 -9.84
CA TRP A 108 13.00 -21.26 -8.72
C TRP A 108 13.14 -20.05 -7.79
N ILE A 109 14.35 -19.73 -7.34
CA ILE A 109 14.61 -18.58 -6.46
C ILE A 109 14.13 -17.29 -7.13
N GLY A 110 14.51 -17.06 -8.39
CA GLY A 110 14.16 -15.86 -9.14
C GLY A 110 12.65 -15.74 -9.40
N GLN A 111 11.96 -16.83 -9.73
CA GLN A 111 10.52 -16.78 -9.97
C GLN A 111 9.70 -16.64 -8.69
N ILE A 112 10.05 -17.38 -7.63
CA ILE A 112 9.40 -17.25 -6.32
C ILE A 112 9.62 -15.83 -5.81
N GLY A 113 10.85 -15.31 -5.87
CA GLY A 113 11.17 -13.94 -5.46
C GLY A 113 10.37 -12.90 -6.24
N ARG A 114 10.21 -13.07 -7.56
CA ARG A 114 9.34 -12.20 -8.38
C ARG A 114 7.88 -12.23 -7.95
N GLN A 115 7.34 -13.40 -7.56
CA GLN A 115 5.95 -13.49 -7.09
C GLN A 115 5.79 -12.99 -5.64
N MET A 116 6.82 -13.08 -4.79
CA MET A 116 6.79 -12.54 -3.42
C MET A 116 6.75 -11.00 -3.38
N ILE A 117 7.35 -10.33 -4.37
CA ILE A 117 7.32 -8.86 -4.49
C ILE A 117 5.99 -8.39 -5.14
N ARG A 118 5.30 -9.27 -5.86
CA ARG A 118 4.00 -8.96 -6.46
C ARG A 118 2.90 -9.07 -5.38
N PRO A 119 2.12 -8.01 -5.13
CA PRO A 119 0.86 -8.18 -4.41
C PRO A 119 0.00 -9.18 -5.19
N ALA A 120 -0.51 -10.22 -4.51
CA ALA A 120 -1.32 -11.25 -5.13
C ALA A 120 -2.44 -10.65 -6.01
N GLY A 121 -2.40 -10.93 -7.31
CA GLY A 121 -3.53 -10.73 -8.23
C GLY A 121 -3.64 -9.41 -9.01
N ALA A 122 -2.79 -8.40 -8.81
CA ALA A 122 -2.90 -7.15 -9.56
C ALA A 122 -1.79 -7.03 -10.62
N ASN A 123 -2.16 -6.95 -11.90
CA ASN A 123 -1.28 -6.35 -12.89
C ASN A 123 -1.10 -4.88 -12.43
N PRO A 124 0.12 -4.36 -12.17
CA PRO A 124 0.29 -2.99 -11.68
C PRO A 124 -0.37 -1.95 -12.59
N GLU A 125 -0.42 -2.27 -13.89
CA GLU A 125 -1.07 -1.47 -14.93
C GLU A 125 -2.60 -1.50 -14.86
N GLU A 126 -3.23 -2.52 -14.27
CA GLU A 126 -4.70 -2.64 -14.10
C GLU A 126 -5.17 -2.35 -12.67
N ALA A 127 -4.23 -2.20 -11.73
CA ALA A 127 -4.54 -2.00 -10.32
C ALA A 127 -5.18 -0.62 -10.09
N GLU A 128 -6.48 -0.60 -9.80
CA GLU A 128 -7.16 0.66 -9.45
C GLU A 128 -6.76 1.18 -8.06
N VAL A 129 -6.32 0.29 -7.17
CA VAL A 129 -5.95 0.63 -5.79
C VAL A 129 -4.58 0.06 -5.47
N ILE A 130 -3.64 0.94 -5.16
CA ILE A 130 -2.27 0.60 -4.79
C ILE A 130 -1.95 1.16 -3.41
N LYS A 131 -1.51 0.27 -2.51
CA LYS A 131 -1.17 0.59 -1.12
C LYS A 131 0.28 0.22 -0.85
N LEU A 132 1.14 1.23 -0.85
CA LEU A 132 2.56 1.19 -0.53
C LEU A 132 2.80 1.86 0.83
N MET A 133 2.24 1.25 1.88
CA MET A 133 2.28 1.79 3.25
C MET A 133 3.17 0.93 4.16
N CYS A 134 3.84 1.57 5.13
CA CYS A 134 4.65 0.90 6.16
C CYS A 134 5.75 -0.02 5.61
N LEU A 135 6.42 0.38 4.52
CA LEU A 135 7.45 -0.45 3.88
C LEU A 135 8.74 -0.49 4.71
N ILE A 136 9.47 -1.60 4.59
CA ILE A 136 10.78 -1.81 5.23
C ILE A 136 11.76 -2.26 4.14
N PRO A 137 12.75 -1.42 3.74
CA PRO A 137 12.96 -0.04 4.17
C PRO A 137 11.83 0.91 3.72
N PRO A 138 11.60 2.03 4.43
CA PRO A 138 10.58 3.02 4.05
C PRO A 138 10.95 3.72 2.74
N ILE A 139 9.95 4.17 1.99
CA ILE A 139 10.19 4.94 0.76
C ILE A 139 10.65 6.35 1.15
N GLU A 140 11.87 6.72 0.76
CA GLU A 140 12.39 8.08 0.92
C GLU A 140 12.16 8.94 -0.32
N LYS A 141 12.30 8.33 -1.51
CA LYS A 141 12.17 9.01 -2.79
C LYS A 141 11.18 8.27 -3.67
N LEU A 142 10.21 9.00 -4.20
CA LEU A 142 9.29 8.48 -5.19
C LEU A 142 10.01 8.35 -6.54
N ASP A 143 9.77 7.23 -7.22
CA ASP A 143 10.34 6.95 -8.54
C ASP A 143 9.30 7.21 -9.64
N THR A 144 9.78 7.67 -10.78
CA THR A 144 9.05 7.83 -12.04
C THR A 144 8.38 6.55 -12.53
N VAL A 145 8.81 5.37 -12.05
CA VAL A 145 8.15 4.09 -12.31
C VAL A 145 6.65 4.12 -11.97
N LEU A 146 6.23 4.95 -11.00
CA LEU A 146 4.81 5.14 -10.67
C LEU A 146 3.97 5.65 -11.85
N ASN A 147 4.58 6.30 -12.84
CA ASN A 147 3.87 6.77 -14.04
C ASN A 147 3.39 5.62 -14.94
N SER A 148 3.87 4.40 -14.76
CA SER A 148 3.35 3.23 -15.48
C SER A 148 1.95 2.81 -15.02
N LEU A 149 1.48 3.32 -13.87
CA LEU A 149 0.27 2.85 -13.19
C LEU A 149 -0.98 3.63 -13.66
N VAL A 150 -1.24 3.59 -14.97
CA VAL A 150 -2.23 4.45 -15.66
C VAL A 150 -3.68 4.29 -15.18
N ASN A 151 -4.04 3.14 -14.60
CA ASN A 151 -5.40 2.85 -14.13
C ASN A 151 -5.61 3.10 -12.63
N VAL A 152 -4.60 3.57 -11.91
CA VAL A 152 -4.73 3.81 -10.47
C VAL A 152 -5.70 4.94 -10.19
N LYS A 153 -6.72 4.62 -9.39
CA LYS A 153 -7.66 5.58 -8.80
C LYS A 153 -7.32 5.90 -7.36
N HIS A 154 -6.70 4.99 -6.62
CA HIS A 154 -6.30 5.21 -5.22
C HIS A 154 -4.85 4.79 -5.02
N LEU A 155 -3.99 5.78 -4.77
CA LEU A 155 -2.60 5.57 -4.40
C LEU A 155 -2.38 5.93 -2.92
N SER A 156 -1.97 4.95 -2.12
CA SER A 156 -1.61 5.15 -0.73
C SER A 156 -0.14 4.93 -0.50
N LEU A 157 0.55 5.98 -0.09
CA LEU A 157 1.97 6.06 0.24
C LEU A 157 2.19 6.46 1.71
N SER A 158 1.17 6.25 2.56
CA SER A 158 1.23 6.64 3.97
C SER A 158 2.28 5.88 4.77
N THR A 159 2.82 6.52 5.82
CA THR A 159 3.81 5.92 6.73
C THR A 159 5.08 5.50 5.97
N ASN A 160 5.70 6.47 5.33
CA ASN A 160 7.00 6.37 4.67
C ASN A 160 7.87 7.58 5.07
N CYS A 161 8.99 7.81 4.40
CA CYS A 161 9.92 8.91 4.67
C CYS A 161 9.99 9.91 3.49
N ILE A 162 8.89 10.08 2.75
CA ILE A 162 8.87 10.92 1.54
C ILE A 162 9.01 12.39 1.95
N ASP A 163 10.04 13.07 1.46
CA ASP A 163 10.30 14.49 1.75
C ASP A 163 9.71 15.44 0.68
N LYS A 164 9.56 14.95 -0.55
CA LYS A 164 9.14 15.72 -1.73
C LYS A 164 8.13 14.97 -2.57
N MET A 165 7.11 15.69 -3.00
CA MET A 165 6.19 15.22 -4.03
C MET A 165 6.86 15.32 -5.41
N ILE A 166 6.67 14.31 -6.26
CA ILE A 166 7.15 14.31 -7.64
C ILE A 166 6.00 14.48 -8.62
N PRO A 167 6.25 14.96 -9.85
CA PRO A 167 5.24 14.94 -10.91
C PRO A 167 4.80 13.51 -11.23
N LEU A 168 3.49 13.30 -11.33
CA LEU A 168 2.86 12.00 -11.62
C LEU A 168 2.01 12.06 -12.91
N PRO A 169 2.58 12.47 -14.07
CA PRO A 169 1.82 12.64 -15.33
C PRO A 169 1.12 11.37 -15.83
N GLY A 170 1.59 10.19 -15.41
CA GLY A 170 0.98 8.92 -15.80
C GLY A 170 -0.34 8.61 -15.08
N LEU A 171 -0.60 9.23 -13.93
CA LEU A 171 -1.72 8.89 -13.03
C LEU A 171 -2.99 9.70 -13.31
N LYS A 172 -3.41 9.77 -14.58
CA LYS A 172 -4.53 10.62 -15.02
C LYS A 172 -5.88 10.28 -14.34
N ASN A 173 -6.04 9.04 -13.89
CA ASN A 173 -7.27 8.54 -13.26
C ASN A 173 -7.26 8.62 -11.72
N LEU A 174 -6.22 9.22 -11.12
CA LEU A 174 -6.05 9.24 -9.68
C LEU A 174 -7.13 10.09 -9.00
N GLN A 175 -7.93 9.46 -8.14
CA GLN A 175 -9.00 10.09 -7.37
C GLN A 175 -8.60 10.30 -5.91
N ILE A 176 -7.86 9.35 -5.32
CA ILE A 176 -7.47 9.37 -3.91
C ILE A 176 -5.95 9.27 -3.82
N LEU A 177 -5.33 10.29 -3.22
CA LEU A 177 -3.90 10.31 -2.92
C LEU A 177 -3.69 10.38 -1.41
N SER A 178 -3.11 9.34 -0.84
CA SER A 178 -2.79 9.27 0.57
C SER A 178 -1.28 9.33 0.81
N LEU A 179 -0.83 10.42 1.42
CA LEU A 179 0.56 10.76 1.74
C LEU A 179 0.74 11.03 3.24
N GLY A 180 -0.17 10.56 4.10
CA GLY A 180 -0.10 10.82 5.53
C GLY A 180 1.12 10.19 6.20
N ARG A 181 1.63 10.78 7.29
CA ARG A 181 2.84 10.31 8.01
C ARG A 181 4.05 10.18 7.09
N ASN A 182 4.44 11.31 6.48
CA ASN A 182 5.65 11.46 5.68
C ASN A 182 6.41 12.71 6.16
N GLN A 183 7.40 13.19 5.40
CA GLN A 183 8.22 14.37 5.73
C GLN A 183 8.00 15.52 4.73
N ILE A 184 6.82 15.61 4.13
CA ILE A 184 6.51 16.57 3.07
C ILE A 184 6.38 17.98 3.67
N LYS A 185 7.07 18.95 3.06
CA LYS A 185 7.09 20.35 3.50
C LYS A 185 6.24 21.30 2.65
N LYS A 186 6.01 20.95 1.38
CA LYS A 186 5.28 21.78 0.42
C LYS A 186 4.42 20.91 -0.50
N ILE A 187 3.21 21.37 -0.78
CA ILE A 187 2.34 20.77 -1.78
C ILE A 187 2.82 21.25 -3.15
N THR A 188 3.31 20.32 -3.97
CA THR A 188 3.84 20.62 -5.31
C THR A 188 3.51 19.48 -6.25
N SER A 189 3.66 19.70 -7.56
CA SER A 189 3.56 18.65 -8.57
C SER A 189 2.17 18.00 -8.71
N LEU A 190 1.10 18.75 -8.40
CA LEU A 190 -0.30 18.31 -8.57
C LEU A 190 -0.93 18.74 -9.90
N GLU A 191 -0.20 19.46 -10.77
CA GLU A 191 -0.75 20.04 -12.01
C GLU A 191 -1.39 18.98 -12.93
N GLU A 192 -0.75 17.82 -13.08
CA GLU A 192 -1.20 16.75 -13.98
C GLU A 192 -2.34 15.89 -13.40
N VAL A 193 -2.42 15.77 -12.07
CA VAL A 193 -3.41 14.93 -11.37
C VAL A 193 -4.57 15.73 -10.77
N GLY A 194 -4.45 17.06 -10.69
CA GLY A 194 -5.41 17.93 -10.02
C GLY A 194 -6.82 17.86 -10.64
N ALA A 195 -6.92 17.65 -11.95
CA ALA A 195 -8.21 17.56 -12.64
C ALA A 195 -9.02 16.29 -12.32
N SER A 196 -8.37 15.24 -11.80
CA SER A 196 -9.02 13.98 -11.42
C SER A 196 -9.04 13.75 -9.91
N LEU A 197 -8.15 14.39 -9.15
CA LEU A 197 -8.02 14.20 -7.72
C LEU A 197 -9.25 14.70 -6.95
N GLN A 198 -9.85 13.80 -6.19
CA GLN A 198 -11.06 13.99 -5.41
C GLN A 198 -10.78 14.08 -3.90
N GLN A 199 -9.78 13.31 -3.44
CA GLN A 199 -9.40 13.26 -2.03
C GLN A 199 -7.88 13.32 -1.87
N LEU A 200 -7.41 14.19 -1.00
CA LEU A 200 -6.00 14.32 -0.63
C LEU A 200 -5.86 14.12 0.87
N TRP A 201 -5.14 13.08 1.28
CA TRP A 201 -4.86 12.78 2.68
C TRP A 201 -3.38 12.99 2.95
N ILE A 202 -3.03 14.10 3.60
CA ILE A 202 -1.64 14.51 3.83
C ILE A 202 -1.36 14.89 5.30
N SER A 203 -2.16 14.34 6.21
CA SER A 203 -1.98 14.50 7.67
C SER A 203 -0.63 14.00 8.18
N TYR A 204 -0.12 14.55 9.29
CA TYR A 204 1.17 14.19 9.88
C TYR A 204 2.33 14.40 8.89
N ASN A 205 2.45 15.62 8.38
CA ASN A 205 3.56 16.09 7.56
C ASN A 205 4.07 17.43 8.14
N GLN A 206 4.88 18.18 7.39
CA GLN A 206 5.47 19.46 7.82
C GLN A 206 5.05 20.61 6.90
N ILE A 207 3.80 20.57 6.41
CA ILE A 207 3.28 21.55 5.44
C ILE A 207 2.91 22.83 6.17
N SER A 208 3.50 23.95 5.77
CA SER A 208 3.20 25.27 6.31
C SER A 208 2.41 26.19 5.37
N SER A 209 2.25 25.79 4.10
CA SER A 209 1.50 26.54 3.11
C SER A 209 0.63 25.64 2.23
N LEU A 210 -0.56 26.14 1.88
CA LEU A 210 -1.54 25.50 1.01
C LEU A 210 -1.39 25.91 -0.47
N ASP A 211 -0.31 26.60 -0.82
CA ASP A 211 0.06 26.86 -2.20
C ASP A 211 0.24 25.54 -2.97
N GLY A 212 -0.20 25.52 -4.23
CA GLY A 212 -0.11 24.33 -5.10
C GLY A 212 -1.36 23.44 -5.10
N LEU A 213 -2.41 23.77 -4.33
CA LEU A 213 -3.71 23.09 -4.41
C LEU A 213 -4.61 23.62 -5.54
N THR A 214 -4.35 24.80 -6.09
CA THR A 214 -5.17 25.45 -7.13
C THR A 214 -5.53 24.55 -8.33
N PRO A 215 -4.66 23.63 -8.82
CA PRO A 215 -5.02 22.72 -9.92
C PRO A 215 -6.12 21.69 -9.56
N CYS A 216 -6.38 21.46 -8.27
CA CYS A 216 -7.24 20.39 -7.78
C CYS A 216 -8.74 20.75 -7.79
N VAL A 217 -9.29 21.06 -8.96
CA VAL A 217 -10.66 21.61 -9.10
C VAL A 217 -11.78 20.67 -8.65
N LYS A 218 -11.54 19.35 -8.65
CA LYS A 218 -12.51 18.32 -8.20
C LYS A 218 -12.29 17.84 -6.76
N LEU A 219 -11.39 18.48 -6.03
CA LEU A 219 -11.04 18.07 -4.68
C LEU A 219 -12.19 18.40 -3.73
N HIS A 220 -12.84 17.38 -3.20
CA HIS A 220 -13.94 17.54 -2.25
C HIS A 220 -13.55 17.23 -0.80
N THR A 221 -12.45 16.49 -0.60
CA THR A 221 -11.95 16.11 0.74
C THR A 221 -10.46 16.38 0.89
N LEU A 222 -10.09 17.16 1.91
CA LEU A 222 -8.71 17.45 2.27
C LEU A 222 -8.45 17.14 3.75
N TYR A 223 -7.61 16.14 4.02
CA TYR A 223 -7.13 15.86 5.37
C TYR A 223 -5.70 16.34 5.52
N ILE A 224 -5.49 17.36 6.36
CA ILE A 224 -4.18 17.97 6.62
C ILE A 224 -3.91 18.16 8.12
N SER A 225 -4.52 17.32 8.96
CA SER A 225 -4.28 17.35 10.41
C SER A 225 -2.82 17.13 10.77
N ASN A 226 -2.35 17.72 11.88
CA ASN A 226 -0.97 17.61 12.36
C ASN A 226 0.06 18.03 11.30
N ASN A 227 -0.07 19.25 10.79
CA ASN A 227 0.89 19.93 9.92
C ASN A 227 1.33 21.25 10.57
N ALA A 228 1.95 22.16 9.81
CA ALA A 228 2.50 23.42 10.30
C ALA A 228 1.74 24.66 9.79
N ILE A 229 0.44 24.55 9.51
CA ILE A 229 -0.39 25.68 9.08
C ILE A 229 -0.62 26.63 10.26
N ALA A 230 -0.16 27.88 10.15
CA ALA A 230 -0.22 28.87 11.23
C ALA A 230 -1.03 30.13 10.89
N SER A 231 -1.36 30.37 9.61
CA SER A 231 -2.05 31.59 9.18
C SER A 231 -3.44 31.31 8.60
N TRP A 232 -4.40 32.20 8.89
CA TRP A 232 -5.74 32.23 8.31
C TRP A 232 -5.74 32.59 6.82
N ASP A 233 -4.68 33.27 6.35
CA ASP A 233 -4.51 33.57 4.93
C ASP A 233 -4.35 32.28 4.12
N GLU A 234 -3.71 31.25 4.68
CA GLU A 234 -3.61 29.94 4.04
C GLU A 234 -4.99 29.29 3.89
N ILE A 235 -5.84 29.39 4.92
CA ILE A 235 -7.22 28.88 4.87
C ILE A 235 -8.05 29.61 3.82
N SER A 236 -7.83 30.92 3.66
CA SER A 236 -8.52 31.72 2.65
C SER A 236 -8.22 31.25 1.22
N LYS A 237 -7.04 30.66 0.96
CA LYS A 237 -6.69 30.08 -0.35
C LYS A 237 -7.57 28.89 -0.73
N LEU A 238 -8.17 28.19 0.24
CA LEU A 238 -9.07 27.07 -0.02
C LEU A 238 -10.36 27.50 -0.73
N SER A 239 -10.75 28.78 -0.63
CA SER A 239 -11.89 29.32 -1.37
C SER A 239 -11.74 29.27 -2.89
N ALA A 240 -10.50 29.11 -3.40
CA ALA A 240 -10.24 28.91 -4.82
C ALA A 240 -10.68 27.53 -5.33
N LEU A 241 -11.01 26.59 -4.44
CA LEU A 241 -11.40 25.22 -4.77
C LEU A 241 -12.94 25.10 -4.74
N PRO A 242 -13.60 24.93 -5.90
CA PRO A 242 -15.06 25.06 -5.98
C PRO A 242 -15.81 23.88 -5.36
N GLU A 243 -15.23 22.68 -5.37
CA GLU A 243 -15.89 21.46 -4.88
C GLU A 243 -15.46 21.06 -3.45
N LEU A 244 -14.53 21.81 -2.84
CA LEU A 244 -14.00 21.47 -1.53
C LEU A 244 -15.09 21.68 -0.46
N THR A 245 -15.36 20.63 0.31
CA THR A 245 -16.44 20.65 1.30
C THR A 245 -16.03 20.01 2.62
N ASN A 246 -15.11 19.05 2.61
CA ASN A 246 -14.67 18.32 3.79
C ASN A 246 -13.20 18.62 4.10
N ILE A 247 -12.93 19.21 5.26
CA ILE A 247 -11.56 19.52 5.68
C ILE A 247 -11.29 19.05 7.12
N CYS A 248 -10.06 18.63 7.38
CA CYS A 248 -9.59 18.31 8.73
C CYS A 248 -8.26 19.01 8.99
N LEU A 249 -8.27 19.95 9.93
CA LEU A 249 -7.16 20.85 10.24
C LEU A 249 -6.60 20.62 11.66
N VAL A 250 -7.22 19.75 12.46
CA VAL A 250 -6.81 19.44 13.84
C VAL A 250 -5.28 19.27 13.98
N GLY A 251 -4.69 19.89 14.99
CA GLY A 251 -3.26 19.73 15.31
C GLY A 251 -2.33 20.59 14.44
N ASN A 252 -2.87 21.57 13.71
CA ASN A 252 -2.07 22.64 13.11
C ASN A 252 -1.93 23.83 14.08
N PRO A 253 -0.86 24.64 13.96
CA PRO A 253 -0.67 25.85 14.76
C PRO A 253 -1.82 26.87 14.75
N ILE A 254 -2.71 26.86 13.75
CA ILE A 254 -3.95 27.67 13.79
C ILE A 254 -4.88 27.34 14.97
N TYR A 255 -4.71 26.19 15.64
CA TYR A 255 -5.42 25.84 16.87
C TYR A 255 -4.67 26.31 18.14
N GLU A 256 -3.45 26.82 18.03
CA GLU A 256 -2.72 27.31 19.20
C GLU A 256 -3.46 28.48 19.85
N GLY A 257 -3.81 28.34 21.12
CA GLY A 257 -4.57 29.34 21.87
C GLY A 257 -6.09 29.32 21.60
N PHE A 258 -6.59 28.43 20.74
CA PHE A 258 -8.02 28.32 20.43
C PHE A 258 -8.57 26.92 20.72
N THR A 259 -9.85 26.86 21.10
CA THR A 259 -10.56 25.58 21.18
C THR A 259 -11.12 25.21 19.80
N ARG A 260 -11.46 23.93 19.58
CA ARG A 260 -12.12 23.48 18.33
C ARG A 260 -13.37 24.29 18.01
N LYS A 261 -14.14 24.65 19.04
CA LYS A 261 -15.36 25.47 18.91
C LYS A 261 -15.03 26.88 18.42
N SER A 262 -14.02 27.52 19.01
CA SER A 262 -13.61 28.88 18.63
C SER A 262 -12.99 28.97 17.22
N VAL A 263 -12.32 27.91 16.75
CA VAL A 263 -11.72 27.86 15.40
C VAL A 263 -12.77 27.74 14.31
N ARG A 264 -13.88 27.04 14.57
CA ARG A 264 -14.90 26.76 13.57
C ARG A 264 -15.47 28.03 12.91
N PRO A 265 -15.95 29.06 13.65
CA PRO A 265 -16.41 30.31 13.06
C PRO A 265 -15.35 31.04 12.25
N MET A 266 -14.08 30.95 12.65
CA MET A 266 -12.97 31.58 11.93
C MET A 266 -12.71 30.87 10.60
N VAL A 267 -12.73 29.54 10.58
CA VAL A 267 -12.59 28.75 9.36
C VAL A 267 -13.76 29.01 8.42
N THR A 268 -15.00 29.03 8.90
CA THR A 268 -16.18 29.30 8.05
C THR A 268 -16.17 30.73 7.49
N LYS A 269 -15.67 31.70 8.26
CA LYS A 269 -15.48 33.08 7.76
C LYS A 269 -14.48 33.16 6.61
N HIS A 270 -13.35 32.46 6.70
CA HIS A 270 -12.30 32.45 5.68
C HIS A 270 -12.59 31.48 4.52
N PHE A 271 -13.38 30.45 4.76
CA PHE A 271 -13.76 29.43 3.80
C PHE A 271 -15.23 29.00 4.00
N PRO A 272 -16.19 29.78 3.47
CA PRO A 272 -17.62 29.57 3.72
C PRO A 272 -18.21 28.32 3.04
N GLY A 273 -17.49 27.71 2.08
CA GLY A 273 -17.93 26.50 1.38
C GLY A 273 -17.81 25.20 2.18
N VAL A 274 -17.23 25.25 3.40
CA VAL A 274 -17.02 24.06 4.23
C VAL A 274 -18.36 23.48 4.72
N LYS A 275 -18.58 22.19 4.43
CA LYS A 275 -19.72 21.42 4.96
C LYS A 275 -19.34 20.59 6.17
N THR A 276 -18.09 20.12 6.23
CA THR A 276 -17.61 19.29 7.33
C THR A 276 -16.20 19.74 7.70
N LEU A 277 -16.03 20.11 8.97
CA LEU A 277 -14.77 20.54 9.56
C LEU A 277 -14.41 19.60 10.70
N ASP A 278 -13.21 19.03 10.66
CA ASP A 278 -12.65 18.15 11.71
C ASP A 278 -13.51 16.93 12.07
N GLY A 279 -14.29 16.45 11.09
CA GLY A 279 -15.20 15.31 11.24
C GLY A 279 -16.60 15.67 11.73
N GLU A 280 -16.90 16.94 11.95
CA GLU A 280 -18.20 17.43 12.39
C GLU A 280 -18.85 18.28 11.28
N MET A 281 -20.17 18.10 11.09
CA MET A 281 -20.92 18.91 10.14
C MET A 281 -21.00 20.37 10.61
N VAL A 282 -20.79 21.29 9.69
CA VAL A 282 -20.99 22.72 9.92
C VAL A 282 -22.45 23.01 9.61
N THR A 283 -23.30 23.06 10.63
CA THR A 283 -24.69 23.52 10.51
C THR A 283 -24.80 25.00 10.90
N GLU A 284 -25.76 25.72 10.32
CA GLU A 284 -26.02 27.13 10.68
C GLU A 284 -26.37 27.27 12.17
N GLU A 285 -27.07 26.28 12.74
CA GLU A 285 -27.38 26.18 14.17
C GLU A 285 -26.12 26.08 15.04
N ALA A 286 -25.11 25.29 14.61
CA ALA A 286 -23.85 25.14 15.35
C ALA A 286 -22.96 26.39 15.30
N ILE A 287 -23.18 27.29 14.34
CA ILE A 287 -22.49 28.59 14.28
C ILE A 287 -23.17 29.59 15.23
N ALA A 288 -24.50 29.55 15.32
CA ALA A 288 -25.29 30.45 16.16
C ALA A 288 -25.28 30.11 17.67
N GLU A 289 -25.09 28.84 18.04
CA GLU A 289 -24.93 28.41 19.44
C GLU A 289 -23.53 28.72 20.03
N GLU A 290 -22.58 29.14 19.20
CA GLU A 290 -21.17 29.33 19.56
C GLU A 290 -20.70 30.81 19.51
N GLU A 291 -21.61 31.76 19.21
CA GLU A 291 -21.44 33.22 19.38
C GLU A 291 -21.83 33.70 20.80
#